data_AF-A0A7S1X6C4-F1
#
_entry.id   AF-A0A7S1X6C4-F1
#
_cell.length_a   1.000
_cell.length_b   1.000
_cell.length_c   1.000
_cell.angle_alpha   90.00
_cell.angle_beta   90.00
_cell.angle_gamma   90.00
#
_symmetry.space_group_name_H-M   'P 1'
#
loop_
_entity.id
_entity.type
_entity.pdbx_description
1 polymer ?
#
loop_
_entity_poly.entity_id
_entity_poly.type
_entity_poly.pdbx_seq_one_letter_code
_entity_poly.pdbx_strand_id
1 'polypeptide(L)'
;KELVFQMDTNNSGSVSFSEFKMFWNDLVRASDVTLLHTLAEYENIIAEESTSGRLVVLEVGFTYCKPCRAFEPTYHKFATQFKDARFLRINGNDNQEMVRLGRDILKVKSSPSFYLFRNGEQTFKFTGAKSDKFEDAILQNLRPGEAGYIAGYEPKDFSVPPKQTVIAGN
;
A
#
# COMPACT_ATOMS: atom_id res chain seq x y z
N LYS A 1 18.51 20.22 -14.25
CA LYS A 1 19.60 19.99 -15.22
C LYS A 1 20.18 18.58 -15.10
N GLU A 2 20.14 17.95 -13.92
CA GLU A 2 20.58 16.56 -13.71
C GLU A 2 19.64 15.48 -14.30
N LEU A 3 18.33 15.69 -14.25
CA LEU A 3 17.33 14.71 -14.70
C LEU A 3 17.43 14.36 -16.18
N VAL A 4 17.76 15.33 -17.04
CA VAL A 4 17.92 15.07 -18.48
C VAL A 4 19.06 14.08 -18.72
N PHE A 5 20.18 14.17 -18.00
CA PHE A 5 21.30 13.23 -18.13
C PHE A 5 20.95 11.80 -17.69
N GLN A 6 19.99 11.64 -16.78
CA GLN A 6 19.52 10.32 -16.35
C GLN A 6 18.51 9.70 -17.33
N MET A 7 17.88 10.51 -18.16
CA MET A 7 16.79 10.10 -19.06
C MET A 7 17.24 9.99 -20.52
N ASP A 8 18.17 10.86 -20.93
CA ASP A 8 18.74 10.93 -22.28
C ASP A 8 19.81 9.84 -22.46
N THR A 9 19.36 8.60 -22.60
CA THR A 9 20.23 7.42 -22.68
C THR A 9 21.12 7.38 -23.92
N ASN A 10 20.79 8.17 -24.95
CA ASN A 10 21.60 8.30 -26.16
C ASN A 10 22.41 9.61 -26.24
N ASN A 11 22.34 10.47 -25.20
CA ASN A 11 23.04 11.74 -25.10
C ASN A 11 22.76 12.69 -26.28
N SER A 12 21.51 12.70 -26.77
CA SER A 12 21.05 13.58 -27.85
C SER A 12 20.84 15.04 -27.44
N GLY A 13 20.87 15.34 -26.15
CA GLY A 13 20.48 16.62 -25.57
C GLY A 13 18.96 16.80 -25.44
N SER A 14 18.18 15.75 -25.69
CA SER A 14 16.71 15.73 -25.60
C SER A 14 16.22 14.37 -25.12
N VAL A 15 15.03 14.31 -24.52
CA VAL A 15 14.45 13.02 -24.08
C VAL A 15 13.31 12.65 -25.02
N SER A 16 13.48 11.58 -25.78
CA SER A 16 12.40 11.03 -26.60
C SER A 16 11.30 10.42 -25.74
N PHE A 17 10.09 10.27 -26.28
CA PHE A 17 9.00 9.63 -25.53
C PHE A 17 9.34 8.20 -25.11
N SER A 18 10.13 7.47 -25.90
CA SER A 18 10.60 6.12 -25.56
C SER A 18 11.56 6.13 -24.38
N GLU A 19 12.51 7.06 -24.35
CA GLU A 19 13.43 7.26 -23.22
C GLU A 19 12.70 7.71 -21.95
N PHE A 20 11.78 8.66 -22.09
CA PHE A 20 10.89 9.05 -21.01
C PHE A 20 10.08 7.87 -20.49
N LYS A 21 9.50 7.05 -21.38
CA LYS A 21 8.69 5.89 -21.01
C LYS A 21 9.53 4.80 -20.35
N MET A 22 10.77 4.57 -20.79
CA MET A 22 11.69 3.63 -20.17
C MET A 22 12.13 4.10 -18.79
N PHE A 23 12.58 5.35 -18.67
CA PHE A 23 12.91 5.97 -17.39
C PHE A 23 11.71 5.95 -16.43
N TRP A 24 10.53 6.36 -16.90
CA TRP A 24 9.31 6.35 -16.11
C TRP A 24 8.93 4.94 -15.71
N ASN A 25 9.05 3.96 -16.61
CA ASN A 25 8.79 2.57 -16.26
C ASN A 25 9.81 2.01 -15.28
N ASP A 26 11.10 2.35 -15.35
CA ASP A 26 12.10 1.91 -14.37
C ASP A 26 11.84 2.57 -13.00
N LEU A 27 11.54 3.87 -13.00
CA LEU A 27 11.21 4.63 -11.80
C LEU A 27 9.90 4.14 -11.16
N VAL A 28 8.90 3.77 -11.96
CA VAL A 28 7.61 3.24 -11.49
C VAL A 28 7.67 1.75 -11.19
N ARG A 29 8.49 0.94 -11.88
CA ARG A 29 8.71 -0.49 -11.58
C ARG A 29 9.64 -0.71 -10.39
N ALA A 30 10.42 0.30 -9.99
CA ALA A 30 11.08 0.33 -8.69
C ALA A 30 10.12 0.62 -7.52
N SER A 31 8.82 0.80 -7.78
CA SER A 31 7.82 1.00 -6.72
C SER A 31 7.55 -0.30 -5.98
N ASP A 32 7.80 -0.30 -4.66
CA ASP A 32 7.36 -1.36 -3.73
C ASP A 32 5.82 -1.44 -3.58
N VAL A 33 5.07 -0.58 -4.29
CA VAL A 33 3.60 -0.49 -4.29
C VAL A 33 3.04 -0.94 -5.64
N THR A 34 2.12 -1.90 -5.62
CA THR A 34 1.37 -2.35 -6.81
C THR A 34 0.05 -1.60 -6.94
N LEU A 35 -0.18 -0.92 -8.07
CA LEU A 35 -1.47 -0.31 -8.40
C LEU A 35 -2.39 -1.35 -9.06
N LEU A 36 -3.62 -1.51 -8.55
CA LEU A 36 -4.62 -2.42 -9.13
C LEU A 36 -5.65 -1.63 -9.92
N HIS A 37 -6.12 -2.24 -11.01
CA HIS A 37 -7.10 -1.65 -11.93
C HIS A 37 -8.34 -2.51 -12.12
N THR A 38 -8.31 -3.78 -11.70
CA THR A 38 -9.44 -4.72 -11.84
C THR A 38 -9.77 -5.41 -10.53
N LEU A 39 -11.01 -5.88 -10.40
CA LEU A 39 -11.42 -6.67 -9.24
C LEU A 39 -10.70 -8.02 -9.20
N ALA A 40 -10.43 -8.63 -10.37
CA ALA A 40 -9.72 -9.89 -10.47
C ALA A 40 -8.29 -9.79 -9.92
N GLU A 41 -7.56 -8.70 -10.21
CA GLU A 41 -6.23 -8.47 -9.62
C GLU A 41 -6.27 -8.40 -8.09
N TYR A 42 -7.26 -7.69 -7.55
CA TYR A 42 -7.48 -7.61 -6.10
C TYR A 42 -7.77 -9.00 -5.50
N GLU A 43 -8.72 -9.74 -6.06
CA GLU A 43 -9.10 -11.07 -5.57
C GLU A 43 -7.93 -12.06 -5.64
N ASN A 44 -7.19 -12.06 -6.75
CA ASN A 44 -6.04 -12.94 -6.96
C ASN A 44 -4.92 -12.65 -5.95
N ILE A 45 -4.56 -11.38 -5.75
CA ILE A 45 -3.50 -11.02 -4.80
C ILE A 45 -3.92 -11.35 -3.37
N ILE A 46 -5.17 -11.07 -2.97
CA ILE A 46 -5.64 -11.44 -1.62
C ILE A 46 -5.61 -12.96 -1.41
N ALA A 47 -5.97 -13.76 -2.43
CA ALA A 47 -5.91 -15.23 -2.36
C ALA A 47 -4.47 -15.77 -2.33
N GLU A 48 -3.58 -15.23 -3.16
CA GLU A 48 -2.15 -15.56 -3.20
C GLU A 48 -1.50 -15.28 -1.84
N GLU A 49 -1.70 -14.06 -1.31
CA GLU A 49 -1.07 -13.63 -0.07
C GLU A 49 -1.72 -14.26 1.18
N SER A 50 -2.97 -14.72 1.05
CA SER A 50 -3.58 -15.60 2.07
C SER A 50 -2.81 -16.91 2.22
N THR A 51 -2.40 -17.50 1.10
CA THR A 51 -1.63 -18.76 1.07
C THR A 51 -0.21 -18.57 1.56
N SER A 52 0.45 -17.47 1.17
CA SER A 52 1.81 -17.13 1.64
C SER A 52 1.84 -16.70 3.11
N GLY A 53 0.69 -16.24 3.64
CA GLY A 53 0.56 -15.65 4.97
C GLY A 53 1.13 -14.24 5.08
N ARG A 54 1.50 -13.60 3.95
CA ARG A 54 2.07 -12.25 3.88
C ARG A 54 1.06 -11.19 4.30
N LEU A 55 1.53 -10.11 4.89
CA LEU A 55 0.68 -8.96 5.22
C LEU A 55 0.36 -8.23 3.93
N VAL A 56 -0.91 -7.94 3.67
CA VAL A 56 -1.30 -7.04 2.59
C VAL A 56 -1.70 -5.70 3.20
N VAL A 57 -1.15 -4.61 2.68
CA VAL A 57 -1.45 -3.24 3.08
C VAL A 57 -2.03 -2.51 1.87
N LEU A 58 -3.35 -2.28 1.84
CA LEU A 58 -4.05 -1.64 0.73
C LEU A 58 -4.41 -0.19 1.05
N GLU A 59 -3.97 0.76 0.22
CA GLU A 59 -4.48 2.13 0.18
C GLU A 59 -5.61 2.26 -0.85
N VAL A 60 -6.74 2.82 -0.43
CA VAL A 60 -7.79 3.33 -1.32
C VAL A 60 -7.75 4.85 -1.35
N GLY A 61 -7.35 5.40 -2.50
CA GLY A 61 -7.29 6.83 -2.77
C GLY A 61 -8.21 7.25 -3.93
N PHE A 62 -8.14 8.53 -4.29
CA PHE A 62 -8.78 9.07 -5.50
C PHE A 62 -7.81 10.00 -6.23
N THR A 63 -7.91 10.11 -7.55
CA THR A 63 -6.96 10.92 -8.35
C THR A 63 -6.98 12.40 -7.97
N TYR A 64 -8.13 12.93 -7.53
CA TYR A 64 -8.30 14.31 -7.07
C TYR A 64 -8.02 14.51 -5.56
N CYS A 65 -7.70 13.45 -4.82
CA CYS A 65 -7.51 13.49 -3.37
C CYS A 65 -6.17 14.15 -2.96
N LYS A 66 -6.23 15.41 -2.54
CA LYS A 66 -5.07 16.15 -1.98
C LYS A 66 -4.38 15.40 -0.81
N PRO A 67 -5.08 14.94 0.25
CA PRO A 67 -4.42 14.26 1.36
C PRO A 67 -3.80 12.92 0.96
N CYS A 68 -4.34 12.22 -0.05
CA CYS A 68 -3.74 11.00 -0.58
C CYS A 68 -2.38 11.30 -1.24
N ARG A 69 -2.31 12.33 -2.10
CA ARG A 69 -1.05 12.76 -2.73
C ARG A 69 -0.02 13.23 -1.69
N ALA A 70 -0.46 13.89 -0.63
CA ALA A 70 0.43 14.32 0.45
C ALA A 70 1.00 13.13 1.24
N PHE A 71 0.25 12.02 1.35
CA PHE A 71 0.66 10.83 2.09
C PHE A 71 1.47 9.82 1.26
N GLU A 72 1.43 9.93 -0.07
CA GLU A 72 2.10 9.02 -1.01
C GLU A 72 3.59 8.80 -0.69
N PRO A 73 4.43 9.82 -0.41
CA PRO A 73 5.83 9.59 -0.04
C PRO A 73 5.99 8.76 1.24
N THR A 74 5.11 8.97 2.22
CA THR A 74 5.08 8.19 3.47
C THR A 74 4.70 6.74 3.19
N TYR A 75 3.72 6.52 2.33
CA TYR A 75 3.27 5.18 1.95
C TYR A 75 4.39 4.38 1.25
N HIS A 76 5.09 5.00 0.29
CA HIS A 76 6.26 4.38 -0.36
C HIS A 76 7.41 4.12 0.61
N LYS A 77 7.72 5.06 1.51
CA LYS A 77 8.74 4.84 2.55
C LYS A 77 8.44 3.58 3.37
N PHE A 78 7.18 3.41 3.77
CA PHE A 78 6.78 2.22 4.53
C PHE A 78 6.77 0.95 3.69
N ALA A 79 6.44 1.03 2.41
CA ALA A 79 6.56 -0.10 1.49
C ALA A 79 8.00 -0.63 1.41
N THR A 80 8.98 0.26 1.35
CA THR A 80 10.41 -0.10 1.38
C THR A 80 10.84 -0.61 2.77
N GLN A 81 10.40 0.02 3.85
CA GLN A 81 10.77 -0.36 5.22
C GLN A 81 10.21 -1.74 5.60
N PHE A 82 8.96 -2.01 5.24
CA PHE A 82 8.24 -3.25 5.53
C PHE A 82 8.19 -4.13 4.28
N LYS A 83 9.35 -4.38 3.68
CA LYS A 83 9.51 -5.13 2.41
C LYS A 83 8.86 -6.53 2.41
N ASP A 84 8.70 -7.13 3.59
CA ASP A 84 8.07 -8.45 3.73
C ASP A 84 6.53 -8.36 3.69
N ALA A 85 5.94 -7.15 3.69
CA ALA A 85 4.52 -6.93 3.41
C ALA A 85 4.29 -6.54 1.94
N ARG A 86 3.09 -6.79 1.44
CA ARG A 86 2.65 -6.46 0.08
C ARG A 86 1.85 -5.15 0.11
N PHE A 87 2.40 -4.09 -0.48
CA PHE A 87 1.73 -2.80 -0.56
C PHE A 87 0.96 -2.67 -1.86
N LEU A 88 -0.32 -2.33 -1.75
CA LEU A 88 -1.26 -2.23 -2.86
C LEU A 88 -1.96 -0.87 -2.84
N ARG A 89 -2.26 -0.33 -4.01
CA ARG A 89 -3.07 0.88 -4.15
C ARG A 89 -4.21 0.65 -5.13
N ILE A 90 -5.34 1.27 -4.87
CA ILE A 90 -6.38 1.50 -5.87
C ILE A 90 -6.77 2.97 -5.93
N ASN A 91 -7.13 3.43 -7.12
CA ASN A 91 -7.80 4.69 -7.32
C ASN A 91 -9.31 4.41 -7.43
N GLY A 92 -10.09 4.70 -6.38
CA GLY A 92 -11.52 4.36 -6.30
C GLY A 92 -12.43 5.08 -7.30
N ASN A 93 -11.89 5.97 -8.13
CA ASN A 93 -12.57 6.65 -9.22
C ASN A 93 -11.96 6.36 -10.61
N ASP A 94 -11.11 5.33 -10.73
CA ASP A 94 -10.40 5.02 -11.98
C ASP A 94 -11.35 4.45 -13.05
N ASN A 95 -12.08 3.39 -12.69
CA ASN A 95 -13.02 2.72 -13.57
C ASN A 95 -14.16 2.09 -12.75
N GLN A 96 -15.14 1.48 -13.43
CA GLN A 96 -16.33 0.91 -12.78
C GLN A 96 -16.00 -0.21 -11.79
N GLU A 97 -14.96 -1.00 -12.04
CA GLU A 97 -14.51 -2.06 -11.12
C GLU A 97 -13.89 -1.48 -9.85
N MET A 98 -13.02 -0.47 -9.98
CA MET A 98 -12.42 0.21 -8.82
C MET A 98 -13.45 0.99 -8.01
N VAL A 99 -14.46 1.58 -8.66
CA VAL A 99 -15.61 2.18 -7.99
C VAL A 99 -16.38 1.13 -7.20
N ARG A 100 -16.67 -0.04 -7.79
CA ARG A 100 -17.35 -1.15 -7.10
C ARG A 100 -16.50 -1.66 -5.92
N LEU A 101 -15.20 -1.87 -6.12
CA LEU A 101 -14.29 -2.31 -5.08
C LEU A 101 -14.25 -1.32 -3.90
N GLY A 102 -14.03 -0.03 -4.16
CA GLY A 102 -13.98 1.00 -3.13
C GLY A 102 -15.32 1.21 -2.41
N ARG A 103 -16.43 1.36 -3.16
CA ARG A 103 -17.74 1.71 -2.60
C ARG A 103 -18.47 0.49 -2.01
N ASP A 104 -18.53 -0.61 -2.75
CA ASP A 104 -19.44 -1.72 -2.45
C ASP A 104 -18.78 -2.84 -1.66
N ILE A 105 -17.50 -3.10 -1.88
CA ILE A 105 -16.76 -4.17 -1.20
C ILE A 105 -16.06 -3.62 0.04
N LEU A 106 -15.20 -2.61 -0.13
CA LEU A 106 -14.38 -2.04 0.95
C LEU A 106 -15.14 -0.99 1.79
N LYS A 107 -16.31 -0.54 1.33
CA LYS A 107 -17.17 0.45 2.01
C LYS A 107 -16.37 1.71 2.43
N VAL A 108 -15.63 2.29 1.48
CA VAL A 108 -14.83 3.50 1.70
C VAL A 108 -15.76 4.69 1.92
N LYS A 109 -15.53 5.45 3.00
CA LYS A 109 -16.30 6.66 3.34
C LYS A 109 -15.50 7.95 3.17
N SER A 110 -14.18 7.87 3.32
CA SER A 110 -13.24 8.98 3.17
C SER A 110 -11.87 8.44 2.73
N SER A 111 -11.00 9.32 2.23
CA SER A 111 -9.70 8.95 1.67
C SER A 111 -8.55 9.80 2.24
N PRO A 112 -7.32 9.26 2.33
CA PRO A 112 -6.98 7.86 2.05
C PRO A 112 -7.56 6.92 3.12
N SER A 113 -8.06 5.76 2.69
CA SER A 113 -8.45 4.66 3.59
C SER A 113 -7.49 3.50 3.42
N PHE A 114 -7.11 2.89 4.53
CA PHE A 114 -6.13 1.82 4.56
C PHE A 114 -6.76 0.56 5.15
N TYR A 115 -6.40 -0.57 4.56
CA TYR A 115 -6.91 -1.89 4.89
C TYR A 115 -5.74 -2.83 5.03
N LEU A 116 -5.66 -3.54 6.15
CA LEU A 116 -4.66 -4.59 6.35
C LEU A 116 -5.36 -5.93 6.26
N PHE A 117 -4.76 -6.85 5.50
CA PHE A 117 -5.22 -8.22 5.39
C PHE A 117 -4.12 -9.19 5.79
N ARG A 118 -4.51 -10.26 6.48
CA ARG A 118 -3.63 -11.37 6.84
C ARG A 118 -4.40 -12.66 6.67
N ASN A 119 -3.80 -13.65 6.00
CA ASN A 119 -4.45 -14.94 5.74
C ASN A 119 -5.84 -14.77 5.07
N GLY A 120 -5.98 -13.77 4.18
CA GLY A 120 -7.23 -13.45 3.48
C GLY A 120 -8.27 -12.67 4.29
N GLU A 121 -8.06 -12.46 5.59
CA GLU A 121 -8.98 -11.73 6.46
C GLU A 121 -8.54 -10.28 6.66
N GLN A 122 -9.50 -9.35 6.65
CA GLN A 122 -9.24 -7.95 6.96
C GLN A 122 -9.03 -7.78 8.47
N THR A 123 -7.78 -7.60 8.91
CA THR A 123 -7.43 -7.47 10.33
C THR A 123 -7.57 -6.05 10.85
N PHE A 124 -7.43 -5.06 9.98
CA PHE A 124 -7.51 -3.65 10.39
C PHE A 124 -8.02 -2.75 9.26
N LYS A 125 -8.70 -1.68 9.65
CA LYS A 125 -9.13 -0.60 8.75
C LYS A 125 -8.98 0.73 9.47
N PHE A 126 -8.39 1.71 8.80
CA PHE A 126 -8.42 3.09 9.28
C PHE A 126 -8.45 4.09 8.11
N THR A 127 -8.79 5.33 8.42
CA THR A 127 -8.92 6.39 7.43
C THR A 127 -8.21 7.65 7.92
N GLY A 128 -7.62 8.38 6.97
CA GLY A 128 -6.89 9.62 7.22
C GLY A 128 -5.38 9.47 7.09
N ALA A 129 -4.72 10.59 6.80
CA ALA A 129 -3.27 10.65 6.50
C ALA A 129 -2.41 10.84 7.77
N LYS A 130 -2.65 10.03 8.81
CA LYS A 130 -1.83 10.06 10.05
C LYS A 130 -0.75 8.99 9.99
N SER A 131 0.51 9.42 9.88
CA SER A 131 1.67 8.52 9.74
C SER A 131 1.84 7.58 10.93
N ASP A 132 1.78 8.10 12.15
CA ASP A 132 1.99 7.28 13.36
C ASP A 132 0.95 6.17 13.48
N LYS A 133 -0.33 6.52 13.25
CA LYS A 133 -1.43 5.53 13.24
C LYS A 133 -1.23 4.44 12.18
N PHE A 134 -0.69 4.81 11.01
CA PHE A 134 -0.41 3.86 9.93
C PHE A 134 0.73 2.91 10.31
N GLU A 135 1.81 3.44 10.88
CA GLU A 135 2.94 2.66 11.35
C GLU A 135 2.52 1.68 12.44
N ASP A 136 1.80 2.17 13.45
CA ASP A 136 1.28 1.36 14.56
C ASP A 136 0.42 0.19 14.05
N ALA A 137 -0.44 0.45 13.06
CA ALA A 137 -1.27 -0.58 12.46
C ALA A 137 -0.46 -1.67 11.77
N ILE A 138 0.60 -1.31 11.05
CA ILE A 138 1.49 -2.28 10.39
C ILE A 138 2.26 -3.07 11.45
N LEU A 139 2.93 -2.40 12.38
CA LEU A 139 3.76 -3.02 13.42
C LEU A 139 2.98 -4.05 14.26
N GLN A 140 1.74 -3.74 14.64
CA GLN A 140 0.88 -4.69 15.34
C GLN A 140 0.55 -5.94 14.52
N ASN A 141 0.49 -5.81 13.21
CA ASN A 141 0.12 -6.90 12.32
C ASN A 141 1.31 -7.75 11.90
N LEU A 142 2.56 -7.32 12.11
CA LEU A 142 3.76 -8.08 11.80
C LEU A 142 3.89 -9.37 12.65
N ARG A 143 4.63 -10.34 12.12
CA ARG A 143 4.96 -11.65 12.72
C ARG A 143 6.49 -11.80 12.89
N PRO A 144 6.95 -12.69 13.79
CA PRO A 144 8.37 -12.99 13.92
C PRO A 144 9.01 -13.35 12.58
N GLY A 145 10.15 -12.73 12.27
CA GLY A 145 10.87 -12.91 11.00
C GLY A 145 10.55 -11.88 9.91
N GLU A 146 9.48 -11.09 10.07
CA GLU A 146 9.16 -10.00 9.13
C GLU A 146 9.94 -8.72 9.48
N ALA A 147 10.40 -7.99 8.46
CA ALA A 147 11.10 -6.74 8.59
C ALA A 147 10.28 -5.73 9.42
N GLY A 148 10.90 -5.19 10.48
CA GLY A 148 10.25 -4.24 11.40
C GLY A 148 9.47 -4.89 12.55
N TYR A 149 9.41 -6.23 12.64
CA TYR A 149 8.76 -6.90 13.76
C TYR A 149 9.42 -6.55 15.11
N ILE A 150 8.58 -6.18 16.08
CA ILE A 150 8.98 -5.91 17.46
C ILE A 150 8.10 -6.80 18.36
N ALA A 151 8.72 -7.66 19.15
CA ALA A 151 8.01 -8.53 20.10
C ALA A 151 7.27 -7.69 21.14
N GLY A 152 5.96 -7.94 21.31
CA GLY A 152 5.14 -7.21 22.30
C GLY A 152 4.92 -5.73 21.96
N TYR A 153 4.98 -5.35 20.69
CA TYR A 153 4.77 -3.96 20.28
C TYR A 153 3.40 -3.42 20.75
N GLU A 154 3.44 -2.26 21.41
CA GLU A 154 2.27 -1.50 21.81
C GLU A 154 2.11 -0.24 20.92
N PRO A 155 0.91 0.04 20.40
CA PRO A 155 0.66 1.24 19.59
C PRO A 155 0.84 2.52 20.42
N LYS A 156 1.39 3.55 19.79
CA LYS A 156 1.50 4.91 20.35
C LYS A 156 0.19 5.66 20.24
N ASP A 157 -0.60 5.41 19.19
CA ASP A 157 -1.94 5.92 18.99
C ASP A 157 -2.97 4.95 19.60
N PHE A 158 -3.53 5.32 20.75
CA PHE A 158 -4.55 4.55 21.47
C PHE A 158 -5.85 4.30 20.68
N SER A 159 -6.05 4.98 19.54
CA SER A 159 -7.17 4.68 18.62
C SER A 159 -6.92 3.46 17.74
N VAL A 160 -5.71 2.90 17.76
CA VAL A 160 -5.41 1.54 17.28
C VAL A 160 -5.62 0.59 18.46
N PRO A 161 -6.64 -0.27 18.45
CA PRO A 161 -6.85 -1.21 19.53
C PRO A 161 -5.65 -2.16 19.63
N PRO A 162 -5.26 -2.59 20.84
CA PRO A 162 -4.25 -3.64 21.00
C PRO A 162 -4.68 -4.90 20.25
N LYS A 163 -3.71 -5.62 19.67
CA LYS A 163 -3.95 -6.91 19.05
C LYS A 163 -4.61 -7.84 20.09
N GLN A 164 -5.84 -8.25 19.84
CA GLN A 164 -6.49 -9.24 20.70
C GLN A 164 -5.69 -10.53 20.63
N THR A 165 -5.07 -10.92 21.76
CA THR A 165 -4.46 -12.24 21.88
C THR A 165 -5.61 -13.25 21.81
N VAL A 166 -5.74 -13.93 20.67
CA VAL A 166 -6.57 -15.14 20.62
C VAL A 166 -5.88 -16.13 21.55
N ILE A 167 -6.40 -16.27 22.77
CA ILE A 167 -6.06 -17.38 23.63
C ILE A 167 -6.56 -18.59 22.85
N ALA A 168 -5.65 -19.38 22.29
CA ALA A 168 -5.99 -20.66 21.71
C ALA A 168 -6.70 -21.46 22.82
N GLY A 169 -8.02 -21.61 22.68
CA GLY A 169 -8.82 -22.36 23.62
C GLY A 169 -8.37 -23.82 23.64
N ASN A 170 -8.24 -24.35 24.85
CA ASN A 170 -7.96 -25.75 25.17
C ASN A 170 -8.85 -26.74 24.43
#